data_AF-E5L9J1-F1
#
_entry.id   AF-E5L9J1-F1
#
_cell.length_a   1.000
_cell.length_b   1.000
_cell.length_c   1.000
_cell.angle_alpha   90.00
_cell.angle_beta   90.00
_cell.angle_gamma   90.00
#
_symmetry.space_group_name_H-M   'P 1'
#
loop_
_entity.id
_entity.type
_entity.pdbx_description
1 polymer ?
#
loop_
_entity_poly.entity_id
_entity_poly.type
_entity_poly.pdbx_seq_one_letter_code
_entity_poly.pdbx_strand_id
1 'polypeptide(L)' 'LGPVDGRISGATAKQELIKSKLPNSVLSKIWKLSDVDGDGFLDSDEFALALHLINVKLEGNELPNVLPEHLVPPAKRC' A
#
# COMPACT_ATOMS: atom_id res chain seq x y z
N LEU A 1 17.67 4.32 -12.23
CA LEU A 1 16.51 5.22 -12.20
C LEU A 1 15.96 5.18 -10.78
N GLY A 2 16.24 6.21 -9.98
CA GLY A 2 15.60 6.40 -8.68
C GLY A 2 14.17 6.93 -8.87
N PRO A 3 13.33 6.88 -7.83
CA PRO A 3 11.96 7.39 -7.90
C PRO A 3 12.00 8.87 -8.31
N VAL A 4 11.35 9.16 -9.44
CA VAL A 4 11.09 10.53 -9.89
C VAL A 4 10.01 11.09 -8.96
N ASP A 5 10.25 12.28 -8.40
CA ASP A 5 9.22 13.12 -7.76
C ASP A 5 8.62 12.69 -6.40
N GLY A 6 9.13 11.65 -5.72
CA GLY A 6 8.56 11.25 -4.42
C GLY A 6 7.12 10.71 -4.51
N ARG A 7 6.67 10.40 -5.73
CA ARG A 7 5.40 9.77 -6.06
C ARG A 7 5.67 8.62 -7.02
N ILE A 8 5.07 7.48 -6.75
CA ILE A 8 5.33 6.23 -7.47
C ILE A 8 4.09 5.96 -8.32
N SER A 9 4.27 5.83 -9.63
CA SER A 9 3.15 5.48 -10.50
C SER A 9 2.58 4.12 -10.13
N GLY A 10 1.27 3.93 -10.30
CA GLY A 10 0.66 2.69 -9.87
C GLY A 10 1.14 1.44 -10.58
N ALA A 11 1.67 1.58 -11.79
CA ALA A 11 2.39 0.51 -12.46
C ALA A 11 3.69 0.15 -11.70
N THR A 12 4.52 1.13 -11.35
CA THR A 12 5.77 0.92 -10.60
C THR A 12 5.51 0.38 -9.20
N ALA A 13 4.56 0.95 -8.47
CA ALA A 13 4.24 0.48 -7.14
C ALA A 13 3.63 -0.93 -7.17
N LYS A 14 2.78 -1.28 -8.14
CA LYS A 14 2.36 -2.67 -8.37
C LYS A 14 3.54 -3.60 -8.62
N GLN A 15 4.56 -3.17 -9.36
CA GLN A 15 5.76 -4.00 -9.58
C GLN A 15 6.55 -4.24 -8.29
N GLU A 16 6.70 -3.23 -7.43
CA GLU A 16 7.35 -3.38 -6.13
C GLU A 16 6.53 -4.25 -5.17
N LEU A 17 5.21 -4.08 -5.16
CA LEU A 17 4.24 -4.95 -4.48
C LEU A 17 4.38 -6.42 -4.92
N ILE A 18 4.49 -6.69 -6.23
CA ILE A 18 4.69 -8.05 -6.78
C ILE A 18 6.04 -8.63 -6.34
N LYS A 19 7.08 -7.81 -6.24
CA LYS A 19 8.40 -8.23 -5.72
C LYS A 19 8.36 -8.72 -4.27
N SER A 20 7.40 -8.25 -3.46
CA SER A 20 7.21 -8.70 -2.08
C SER A 20 6.69 -10.15 -1.96
N LYS A 21 6.54 -10.88 -3.08
CA LYS A 21 6.09 -12.29 -3.15
C LYS A 21 4.69 -12.56 -2.62
N LEU A 22 3.84 -11.53 -2.55
CA LEU A 22 2.45 -11.69 -2.15
C LEU A 22 1.56 -12.10 -3.34
N PRO A 23 0.44 -12.80 -3.10
CA PRO A 23 -0.52 -13.16 -4.15
C PRO A 23 -1.13 -11.91 -4.80
N ASN A 24 -1.35 -11.92 -6.12
CA ASN A 24 -2.03 -10.83 -6.84
C ASN A 24 -3.36 -10.38 -6.21
N SER A 25 -4.10 -11.33 -5.62
CA SER A 25 -5.36 -11.04 -4.91
C SER A 25 -5.15 -10.12 -3.69
N VAL A 26 -4.04 -10.31 -2.97
CA VAL A 26 -3.63 -9.47 -1.85
C VAL A 26 -3.12 -8.13 -2.35
N LEU A 27 -2.28 -8.11 -3.39
CA LEU A 27 -1.74 -6.87 -3.95
C LEU A 27 -2.83 -5.92 -4.44
N SER A 28 -3.88 -6.47 -5.05
CA SER A 28 -5.05 -5.70 -5.46
C SER A 28 -5.80 -5.06 -4.28
N LYS A 29 -5.87 -5.75 -3.13
CA LYS A 29 -6.42 -5.18 -1.90
C LYS A 29 -5.53 -4.09 -1.33
N ILE A 30 -4.22 -4.35 -1.19
CA ILE A 30 -3.27 -3.36 -0.66
C ILE A 30 -3.31 -2.11 -1.53
N TRP A 31 -3.33 -2.28 -2.86
CA TRP A 31 -3.50 -1.18 -3.80
C TRP A 31 -4.73 -0.33 -3.46
N LYS A 32 -5.92 -0.94 -3.42
CA LYS A 32 -7.17 -0.24 -3.11
C LYS A 32 -7.22 0.38 -1.71
N LEU A 33 -6.48 -0.17 -0.76
CA LEU A 33 -6.41 0.35 0.60
C LEU A 33 -5.40 1.50 0.72
N SER A 34 -4.39 1.52 -0.14
CA SER A 34 -3.32 2.51 -0.11
C SER A 34 -3.65 3.73 -0.97
N ASP A 35 -4.25 3.50 -2.13
CA ASP A 35 -4.76 4.49 -3.09
C ASP A 35 -6.11 5.03 -2.58
N VAL A 36 -6.04 5.97 -1.64
CA VAL A 36 -7.22 6.57 -1.00
C VAL A 36 -7.87 7.58 -1.95
N ASP A 37 -7.04 8.20 -2.77
CA ASP A 37 -7.35 9.25 -3.74
C ASP A 37 -8.05 8.68 -4.98
N GLY A 38 -7.76 7.42 -5.32
CA GLY A 38 -8.18 6.78 -6.56
C GLY A 38 -7.51 7.39 -7.80
N ASP A 39 -6.38 8.06 -7.64
CA ASP A 39 -5.71 8.77 -8.73
C ASP A 39 -4.84 7.83 -9.59
N GLY A 40 -4.58 6.61 -9.10
CA GLY A 40 -3.76 5.61 -9.77
C GLY A 40 -2.24 5.81 -9.57
N PHE A 41 -1.86 6.70 -8.66
CA PHE A 41 -0.50 6.94 -8.20
C PHE A 41 -0.45 6.64 -6.69
N LEU A 42 0.76 6.49 -6.16
CA LEU A 42 0.98 6.38 -4.71
C LEU A 42 2.02 7.41 -4.33
N ASP A 43 1.64 8.39 -3.54
CA ASP A 43 2.62 9.30 -2.97
C ASP A 43 3.29 8.75 -1.73
N SER A 44 4.19 9.53 -1.13
CA SER A 44 5.06 9.06 -0.05
C SER A 44 4.27 8.50 1.14
N ASP A 45 3.13 9.12 1.47
CA ASP A 45 2.24 8.68 2.54
C ASP A 45 1.50 7.39 2.17
N GLU A 46 0.90 7.33 0.98
CA GLU A 46 0.17 6.16 0.51
C GLU A 46 1.10 4.95 0.27
N PHE A 47 2.33 5.21 -0.20
CA PHE A 47 3.33 4.17 -0.36
C PHE A 47 3.81 3.62 0.99
N ALA A 48 3.96 4.49 2.01
CA ALA A 48 4.26 4.04 3.37
C ALA A 48 3.12 3.17 3.93
N LEU A 49 1.85 3.53 3.64
CA LEU A 49 0.69 2.73 3.98
C LEU A 49 0.70 1.36 3.26
N ALA A 50 1.00 1.34 1.97
CA ALA A 50 1.14 0.12 1.17
C ALA A 50 2.22 -0.81 1.74
N LEU A 51 3.41 -0.28 2.02
CA LEU A 51 4.52 -1.02 2.63
C LEU A 51 4.16 -1.56 4.01
N HIS A 52 3.46 -0.76 4.83
CA HIS A 52 3.00 -1.22 6.13
C HIS A 52 2.04 -2.40 6.01
N LEU A 53 1.06 -2.33 5.11
CA LEU A 53 0.13 -3.43 4.82
C LEU A 53 0.85 -4.69 4.31
N ILE A 54 1.86 -4.53 3.43
CA ILE A 54 2.71 -5.64 2.97
C ILE A 54 3.41 -6.30 4.16
N ASN A 55 4.04 -5.51 5.03
CA ASN A 55 4.76 -6.02 6.20
C ASN A 55 3.83 -6.77 7.15
N VAL A 56 2.65 -6.24 7.46
CA VAL A 56 1.63 -6.91 8.28
C VAL A 56 1.28 -8.28 7.67
N LYS A 57 1.13 -8.37 6.34
CA LYS A 57 0.86 -9.64 5.66
C LYS A 57 2.04 -10.61 5.73
N LEU A 58 3.27 -10.11 5.59
CA LEU A 58 4.52 -10.89 5.68
C LEU A 58 4.79 -11.41 7.10
N GLU A 59 4.38 -10.66 8.13
CA GLU A 59 4.40 -11.10 9.54
C GLU A 59 3.42 -12.25 9.82
N GLY A 60 2.59 -12.63 8.85
CA GLY A 60 1.62 -13.71 8.97
C GLY A 60 0.23 -13.24 9.40
N ASN A 61 0.03 -11.94 9.63
CA ASN A 61 -1.28 -11.40 9.91
C ASN A 61 -2.16 -11.38 8.64
N GLU A 62 -3.47 -11.46 8.84
CA GLU A 62 -4.44 -11.37 7.76
C GLU A 62 -4.72 -9.91 7.41
N LEU A 63 -4.72 -9.59 6.12
CA LEU A 63 -5.06 -8.25 5.68
C LEU A 63 -6.57 -8.04 5.79
N PRO A 64 -7.02 -7.03 6.54
CA PRO A 64 -8.44 -6.72 6.61
C PRO A 64 -8.92 -6.23 5.23
N ASN A 65 -10.13 -6.65 4.83
CA ASN A 65 -10.76 -6.28 3.54
C ASN A 65 -11.09 -4.78 3.45
N VAL A 66 -11.15 -4.11 4.59
CA VAL A 66 -11.55 -2.72 4.77
C VAL A 66 -10.58 -2.18 5.80
N LEU A 67 -9.97 -1.01 5.56
CA LEU A 67 -9.04 -0.38 6.49
C LEU A 67 -9.75 -0.19 7.83
N PRO A 68 -9.43 -0.98 8.88
CA PRO A 68 -10.03 -0.77 10.18
C PRO A 68 -9.37 0.47 10.80
N GLU A 69 -10.14 1.31 11.50
CA GLU A 69 -9.66 2.57 12.14
C GLU A 69 -8.42 2.36 13.04
N HIS A 70 -8.18 1.13 13.49
CA HIS A 70 -6.98 0.73 14.25
C HIS A 70 -5.67 0.68 13.43
N LEU A 71 -5.73 0.46 12.12
CA LEU A 71 -4.59 0.41 11.20
C LEU A 71 -4.37 1.73 10.46
N VAL A 72 -5.31 2.68 10.59
CA VAL A 72 -5.09 4.07 10.19
C VAL A 72 -3.97 4.61 11.09
N PRO A 73 -2.80 4.98 10.53
CA PRO A 73 -1.72 5.54 11.32
C PRO A 73 -2.25 6.75 12.09
N PRO A 74 -1.84 6.94 13.35
CA PRO A 74 -2.36 8.02 14.20
C PRO A 74 -2.16 9.42 13.59
N ALA A 75 -1.24 9.59 12.64
CA ALA A 75 -1.06 10.83 11.87
C ALA A 75 -2.25 11.22 10.97
N LYS A 76 -3.16 10.29 10.66
CA LYS A 76 -4.42 10.52 9.91
C LYS A 76 -5.67 10.31 10.78
N ARG A 77 -5.50 10.05 12.08
CA ARG A 77 -6.58 10.17 13.06
C ARG A 77 -6.70 11.66 13.36
N CYS A 78 -7.82 12.26 12.97
CA CYS A 78 -8.12 13.68 13.19
C CYS A 78 -7.82 14.14 14.63
#